data_AF-A0A4E9FXS9-F1
#
_entry.id   AF-A0A4E9FXS9-F1
#
_cell.length_a   1.000
_cell.length_b   1.000
_cell.length_c   1.000
_cell.angle_alpha   90.00
_cell.angle_beta   90.00
_cell.angle_gamma   90.00
#
_symmetry.space_group_name_H-M   'P 1'
#
loop_
_entity.id
_entity.type
_entity.pdbx_description
1 polymer ?
#
loop_
_entity_poly.entity_id
_entity_poly.type
_entity_poly.pdbx_seq_one_letter_code
_entity_poly.pdbx_strand_id
1 'polypeptide(L)'
;MIIYHHHHHIFITYKRRYFLANIICCFVLLTAIHESTAIQETVPAVRVVRFQVDYPNASLESIQKVPKWNAIMRNSVLASLRFINKHWLICGGSKSEKKMNDCGKVQVTGEIVQPKYYRINATFIAERDPIRNVKIDATSTVYAVVQIGLRGGIFQYTNALKILGKPSQLLTFDEAFFCYRGSTLIDQDKCILCEPGHYHSLLSKRCEHCPRGYYQHRSGRPRCNKCPQGYTTLAIGSLNVTACVVECSAGYFLNEITDKCEPCGYLAYQPNSGSTYCLPCPQNTVTLSINSTLIDQCIENCPAGQEHSSDGGCKPCQRGFFKESNDLLCRPCDPTYTTESVGSVSEKSCILPSCQQGYYLNWYYKQCLNCSYGYYQDEIGSNACKQCPSGTTTRILGATSIETCVSTNQCASGEHRCHWLAACIDLPDNENKPAYSCRCQPGFVGNGFTCTDICLNLCYNNAECIKTSRGEPRCICKPGYRGLRCEIKK
;
A
#
# COMPACT_ATOMS: atom_id res chain seq x y z
N MET A 1 -60.78 -53.19 -41.12
CA MET A 1 -60.63 -51.91 -40.40
C MET A 1 -60.20 -50.86 -41.41
N ILE A 2 -61.16 -50.08 -41.90
CA ILE A 2 -60.97 -48.85 -42.67
C ILE A 2 -60.85 -47.76 -41.59
N ILE A 3 -59.93 -46.81 -41.58
CA ILE A 3 -59.71 -45.68 -42.48
C ILE A 3 -58.40 -45.04 -42.01
N TYR A 4 -57.50 -44.65 -42.91
CA TYR A 4 -57.10 -43.24 -43.06
C TYR A 4 -56.19 -43.04 -44.28
N HIS A 5 -56.61 -42.05 -45.06
CA HIS A 5 -56.26 -41.76 -46.44
C HIS A 5 -55.24 -40.61 -46.53
N HIS A 6 -54.31 -40.76 -47.48
CA HIS A 6 -53.71 -39.79 -48.39
C HIS A 6 -53.98 -38.28 -48.19
N HIS A 7 -52.92 -37.46 -48.24
CA HIS A 7 -52.46 -36.82 -49.49
C HIS A 7 -51.12 -36.08 -49.30
N HIS A 8 -50.07 -36.63 -49.92
CA HIS A 8 -48.74 -36.05 -50.11
C HIS A 8 -48.73 -35.40 -51.51
N HIS A 9 -48.52 -34.08 -51.65
CA HIS A 9 -47.88 -33.45 -52.83
C HIS A 9 -47.78 -31.90 -52.75
N ILE A 10 -47.23 -31.33 -51.67
CA ILE A 10 -46.74 -29.93 -51.66
C ILE A 10 -45.47 -29.84 -50.79
N PHE A 11 -44.33 -30.37 -51.25
CA PHE A 11 -43.12 -30.38 -50.40
C PHE A 11 -41.78 -29.95 -51.05
N ILE A 12 -41.74 -29.42 -52.27
CA ILE A 12 -40.44 -29.02 -52.87
C ILE A 12 -40.25 -27.50 -53.03
N THR A 13 -41.27 -26.66 -52.85
CA THR A 13 -41.10 -25.18 -52.85
C THR A 13 -40.80 -24.57 -51.47
N TYR A 14 -40.90 -25.34 -50.38
CA TYR A 14 -40.81 -24.80 -49.02
C TYR A 14 -39.37 -24.53 -48.52
N LYS A 15 -38.34 -25.16 -49.10
CA LYS A 15 -36.95 -25.00 -48.63
C LYS A 15 -36.33 -23.63 -48.96
N ARG A 16 -36.82 -22.89 -49.96
CA ARG A 16 -36.28 -21.57 -50.33
C ARG A 16 -36.88 -20.42 -49.50
N ARG A 17 -38.09 -20.58 -48.94
CA ARG A 17 -38.76 -19.56 -48.12
C ARG A 17 -38.22 -19.49 -46.68
N TYR A 18 -37.78 -20.60 -46.10
CA TYR A 18 -37.19 -20.59 -44.74
C TYR A 18 -35.85 -19.85 -44.67
N PHE A 19 -35.07 -19.82 -45.76
CA PHE A 19 -33.80 -19.08 -45.76
C PHE A 19 -34.00 -17.55 -45.79
N LEU A 20 -35.04 -17.08 -46.48
CA LEU A 20 -35.39 -15.65 -46.52
C LEU A 20 -36.10 -15.19 -45.24
N ALA A 21 -36.91 -16.05 -44.60
CA ALA A 21 -37.59 -15.71 -43.36
C ALA A 21 -36.62 -15.50 -42.18
N ASN A 22 -35.53 -16.26 -42.10
CA ASN A 22 -34.54 -16.07 -41.03
C ASN A 22 -33.69 -14.80 -41.20
N ILE A 23 -33.45 -14.35 -42.44
CA ILE A 23 -32.73 -13.09 -42.67
C ILE A 23 -33.63 -11.90 -42.28
N ILE A 24 -34.92 -11.95 -42.61
CA ILE A 24 -35.87 -10.89 -42.24
C ILE A 24 -36.11 -10.87 -40.73
N CYS A 25 -36.15 -12.03 -40.06
CA CYS A 25 -36.29 -12.07 -38.60
C CYS A 25 -35.06 -11.47 -37.88
N CYS A 26 -33.85 -11.69 -38.41
CA CYS A 26 -32.65 -11.02 -37.89
C CYS A 26 -32.65 -9.50 -38.15
N PHE A 27 -33.16 -9.02 -39.29
CA PHE A 27 -33.26 -7.59 -39.54
C PHE A 27 -34.31 -6.90 -38.66
N VAL A 28 -35.46 -7.54 -38.41
CA VAL A 28 -36.50 -6.99 -37.52
C VAL A 28 -36.07 -7.03 -36.04
N LEU A 29 -35.28 -8.02 -35.63
CA LEU A 29 -34.67 -8.06 -34.29
C LEU A 29 -33.54 -7.04 -34.11
N LEU A 30 -32.83 -6.65 -35.18
CA LEU A 30 -31.79 -5.61 -35.14
C LEU A 30 -32.35 -4.18 -35.17
N THR A 31 -33.55 -3.94 -35.72
CA THR A 31 -34.19 -2.63 -35.68
C THR A 31 -35.18 -2.46 -34.53
N ALA A 32 -35.46 -3.52 -33.77
CA ALA A 32 -36.17 -3.45 -32.49
C ALA A 32 -35.20 -3.29 -31.31
N ILE A 33 -34.06 -2.60 -31.53
CA ILE A 33 -33.42 -1.89 -30.43
C ILE A 33 -34.49 -0.92 -29.96
N HIS A 34 -35.20 -1.32 -28.91
CA HIS A 34 -35.87 -0.40 -28.03
C HIS A 34 -34.85 0.72 -27.78
N GLU A 35 -35.03 1.86 -28.44
CA GLU A 35 -34.92 3.13 -27.75
C GLU A 35 -35.88 3.00 -26.57
N SER A 36 -35.42 2.32 -25.51
CA SER A 36 -35.86 2.64 -24.18
C SER A 36 -35.53 4.11 -24.07
N THR A 37 -36.50 4.97 -24.40
CA THR A 37 -36.53 6.34 -23.96
C THR A 37 -36.56 6.23 -22.44
N ALA A 38 -35.38 6.06 -21.84
CA ALA A 38 -35.20 6.05 -20.41
C ALA A 38 -35.84 7.35 -19.94
N ILE A 39 -36.89 7.25 -19.13
CA ILE A 39 -37.58 8.42 -18.60
C ILE A 39 -36.57 9.07 -17.66
N GLN A 40 -35.90 10.11 -18.16
CA GLN A 40 -34.81 10.73 -17.45
C GLN A 40 -35.34 11.34 -16.15
N GLU A 41 -34.84 10.88 -15.01
CA GLU A 41 -35.37 11.27 -13.70
C GLU A 41 -35.23 12.78 -13.48
N THR A 42 -36.36 13.46 -13.27
CA THR A 42 -36.39 14.89 -12.95
C THR A 42 -36.74 15.11 -11.48
N VAL A 43 -36.02 15.98 -10.80
CA VAL A 43 -36.35 16.47 -9.46
C VAL A 43 -36.67 17.95 -9.50
N PRO A 44 -37.50 18.48 -8.57
CA PRO A 44 -37.75 19.91 -8.52
C PRO A 44 -36.45 20.69 -8.26
N ALA A 45 -36.23 21.78 -9.00
CA ALA A 45 -35.17 22.73 -8.70
C ALA A 45 -35.45 23.47 -7.39
N VAL A 46 -34.36 23.87 -6.72
CA VAL A 46 -34.40 24.68 -5.51
C VAL A 46 -34.78 26.11 -5.89
N ARG A 47 -35.93 26.58 -5.42
CA ARG A 47 -36.37 27.97 -5.59
C ARG A 47 -35.63 28.86 -4.60
N VAL A 48 -34.92 29.86 -5.11
CA VAL A 48 -34.26 30.90 -4.31
C VAL A 48 -34.96 32.22 -4.58
N VAL A 49 -35.51 32.81 -3.53
CA VAL A 49 -36.17 34.11 -3.59
C VAL A 49 -35.23 35.18 -3.05
N ARG A 50 -35.16 36.30 -3.75
CA ARG A 50 -34.49 37.52 -3.35
C ARG A 50 -35.51 38.63 -3.25
N PHE A 51 -35.50 39.38 -2.16
CA PHE A 51 -36.30 40.58 -2.06
C PHE A 51 -35.53 41.74 -1.44
N GLN A 52 -35.91 42.95 -1.83
CA GLN A 52 -35.30 44.18 -1.35
C GLN A 52 -36.36 45.02 -0.62
N VAL A 53 -35.98 45.52 0.55
CA VAL A 53 -36.80 46.46 1.34
C VAL A 53 -36.06 47.79 1.40
N ASP A 54 -36.69 48.81 0.83
CA ASP A 54 -36.10 50.13 0.63
C ASP A 54 -36.59 51.11 1.71
N TYR A 55 -35.65 51.84 2.33
CA TYR A 55 -35.91 52.82 3.39
C TYR A 55 -35.41 54.19 2.93
N PRO A 56 -36.27 55.00 2.27
CA PRO A 56 -35.85 56.24 1.60
C PRO A 56 -35.59 57.42 2.56
N ASN A 57 -35.94 57.29 3.84
CA ASN A 57 -35.80 58.34 4.86
C ASN A 57 -35.03 57.83 6.11
N ALA A 58 -33.98 57.05 5.90
CA ALA A 58 -33.18 56.43 6.96
C ALA A 58 -32.19 57.42 7.60
N SER A 59 -32.01 57.36 8.92
CA SER A 59 -31.04 58.17 9.66
C SER A 59 -29.66 57.48 9.73
N LEU A 60 -28.87 57.59 8.66
CA LEU A 60 -27.61 56.85 8.49
C LEU A 60 -26.53 57.14 9.54
N GLU A 61 -26.45 58.37 10.05
CA GLU A 61 -25.52 58.75 11.13
C GLU A 61 -25.75 57.94 12.42
N SER A 62 -27.01 57.55 12.66
CA SER A 62 -27.37 56.73 13.82
C SER A 62 -26.92 55.28 13.64
N ILE A 63 -26.91 54.76 12.39
CA ILE A 63 -26.54 53.38 12.09
C ILE A 63 -25.09 53.08 12.52
N GLN A 64 -24.17 54.00 12.22
CA GLN A 64 -22.75 53.86 12.56
C GLN A 64 -22.51 53.77 14.08
N LYS A 65 -23.42 54.31 14.90
CA LYS A 65 -23.33 54.28 16.37
C LYS A 65 -23.86 52.98 16.97
N VAL A 66 -24.53 52.11 16.19
CA VAL A 66 -25.11 50.87 16.70
C VAL A 66 -24.10 49.72 16.59
N PRO A 67 -23.58 49.19 17.70
CA PRO A 67 -22.68 48.04 17.65
C PRO A 67 -23.41 46.82 17.09
N LYS A 68 -22.74 46.06 16.21
CA LYS A 68 -23.28 44.84 15.58
C LYS A 68 -24.55 45.08 14.74
N TRP A 69 -24.70 46.26 14.12
CA TRP A 69 -25.81 46.59 13.22
C TRP A 69 -26.18 45.46 12.24
N ASN A 70 -25.20 44.87 11.54
CA ASN A 70 -25.44 43.79 10.58
C ASN A 70 -26.13 42.57 11.21
N ALA A 71 -25.77 42.22 12.45
CA ALA A 71 -26.38 41.09 13.17
C ALA A 71 -27.80 41.43 13.62
N ILE A 72 -28.03 42.66 14.08
CA ILE A 72 -29.36 43.15 14.49
C ILE A 72 -30.31 43.15 13.28
N MET A 73 -29.86 43.71 12.16
CA MET A 73 -30.59 43.72 10.88
C MET A 73 -30.92 42.29 10.43
N ARG A 74 -29.92 41.40 10.38
CA ARG A 74 -30.10 39.98 10.03
C ARG A 74 -31.13 39.30 10.93
N ASN A 75 -31.02 39.48 12.24
CA ASN A 75 -31.93 38.85 13.22
C ASN A 75 -33.35 39.41 13.11
N SER A 76 -33.50 40.70 12.85
CA SER A 76 -34.81 41.32 12.66
C SER A 76 -35.50 40.79 11.41
N VAL A 77 -34.81 40.74 10.27
CA VAL A 77 -35.36 40.19 9.01
C VAL A 77 -35.67 38.71 9.16
N LEU A 78 -34.79 37.92 9.78
CA LEU A 78 -35.04 36.51 10.06
C LEU A 78 -36.25 36.32 10.97
N ALA A 79 -36.44 37.15 11.99
CA ALA A 79 -37.62 37.09 12.86
C ALA A 79 -38.92 37.38 12.09
N SER A 80 -38.91 38.39 11.21
CA SER A 80 -40.04 38.69 10.31
C SER A 80 -40.37 37.51 9.39
N LEU A 81 -39.35 36.91 8.76
CA LEU A 81 -39.53 35.73 7.90
C LEU A 81 -40.03 34.51 8.69
N ARG A 82 -39.51 34.26 9.89
CA ARG A 82 -39.99 33.18 10.78
C ARG A 82 -41.46 33.37 11.15
N PHE A 83 -41.88 34.59 11.44
CA PHE A 83 -43.28 34.89 11.72
C PHE A 83 -44.19 34.61 10.52
N ILE A 84 -43.75 34.98 9.31
CA ILE A 84 -44.45 34.64 8.07
C ILE A 84 -44.49 33.12 7.87
N ASN A 85 -43.35 32.46 7.99
CA ASN A 85 -43.20 31.01 7.81
C ASN A 85 -44.08 30.20 8.76
N LYS A 86 -44.27 30.68 10.00
CA LYS A 86 -45.17 30.06 10.98
C LYS A 86 -46.62 29.94 10.47
N HIS A 87 -47.06 30.85 9.60
CA HIS A 87 -48.43 30.87 9.08
C HIS A 87 -48.55 30.35 7.65
N TRP A 88 -47.51 30.54 6.83
CA TRP A 88 -47.56 30.30 5.37
C TRP A 88 -46.50 29.34 4.83
N LEU A 89 -45.65 28.77 5.69
CA LEU A 89 -44.61 27.79 5.31
C LEU A 89 -43.75 28.21 4.10
N ILE A 90 -43.43 29.50 3.98
CA ILE A 90 -42.66 30.07 2.86
C ILE A 90 -41.27 29.46 2.65
N CYS A 91 -40.69 28.80 3.65
CA CYS A 91 -39.41 28.09 3.59
C CYS A 91 -39.58 26.57 3.70
N GLY A 92 -40.82 26.08 3.60
CA GLY A 92 -41.19 24.70 3.81
C GLY A 92 -41.26 24.29 5.28
N GLY A 93 -41.46 22.99 5.50
CA GLY A 93 -41.58 22.34 6.80
C GLY A 93 -42.90 21.60 6.98
N SER A 94 -42.82 20.37 7.48
CA SER A 94 -43.98 19.59 7.93
C SER A 94 -44.04 19.54 9.46
N LYS A 95 -45.24 19.48 10.04
CA LYS A 95 -45.43 19.19 11.48
C LYS A 95 -44.77 17.86 11.92
N SER A 96 -44.47 16.96 10.97
CA SER A 96 -43.86 15.65 11.22
C SER A 96 -42.32 15.60 11.19
N GLU A 97 -41.63 16.68 10.80
CA GLU A 97 -40.17 16.67 10.64
C GLU A 97 -39.44 17.17 11.90
N LYS A 98 -38.48 16.37 12.41
CA LYS A 98 -37.66 16.70 13.60
C LYS A 98 -36.84 18.01 13.47
N LYS A 99 -36.70 18.56 12.25
CA LYS A 99 -36.04 19.85 11.96
C LYS A 99 -36.92 20.66 11.00
N MET A 100 -37.81 21.48 11.53
CA MET A 100 -38.58 22.45 10.75
C MET A 100 -37.63 23.39 9.99
N ASN A 101 -37.80 23.56 8.67
CA ASN A 101 -37.06 24.55 7.91
C ASN A 101 -37.63 25.95 8.20
N ASP A 102 -37.05 26.65 9.17
CA ASP A 102 -37.59 27.90 9.74
C ASP A 102 -37.10 29.18 9.04
N CYS A 103 -36.69 29.09 7.78
CA CYS A 103 -35.96 30.13 7.04
C CYS A 103 -34.55 30.45 7.59
N GLY A 104 -34.01 29.66 8.52
CA GLY A 104 -32.73 29.96 9.19
C GLY A 104 -31.50 30.11 8.29
N LYS A 105 -31.57 29.62 7.04
CA LYS A 105 -30.52 29.80 6.02
C LYS A 105 -30.59 31.12 5.26
N VAL A 106 -31.49 32.05 5.62
CA VAL A 106 -31.57 33.37 4.98
C VAL A 106 -30.22 34.10 5.04
N GLN A 107 -29.85 34.69 3.91
CA GLN A 107 -28.76 35.64 3.78
C GLN A 107 -29.36 37.05 3.76
N VAL A 108 -28.90 37.90 4.67
CA VAL A 108 -29.37 39.30 4.78
C VAL A 108 -28.17 40.20 4.68
N THR A 109 -28.25 41.18 3.79
CA THR A 109 -27.25 42.23 3.60
C THR A 109 -27.96 43.57 3.58
N GLY A 110 -27.22 44.62 3.90
CA GLY A 110 -27.74 45.98 3.87
C GLY A 110 -26.71 46.91 3.29
N GLU A 111 -27.18 47.89 2.53
CA GLU A 111 -26.34 48.82 1.78
C GLU A 111 -26.89 50.24 1.86
N ILE A 112 -25.98 51.21 1.88
CA ILE A 112 -26.31 52.63 1.78
C ILE A 112 -26.37 52.97 0.29
N VAL A 113 -27.57 53.26 -0.21
CA VAL A 113 -27.78 53.62 -1.63
C VAL A 113 -27.53 55.11 -1.85
N GLN A 114 -28.06 55.95 -0.97
CA GLN A 114 -27.89 57.42 -0.96
C GLN A 114 -27.89 57.94 0.49
N PRO A 115 -27.52 59.20 0.78
CA PRO A 115 -27.35 59.73 2.15
C PRO A 115 -28.56 59.60 3.11
N LYS A 116 -29.78 59.38 2.58
CA LYS A 116 -30.99 59.10 3.37
C LYS A 116 -31.66 57.79 2.98
N TYR A 117 -31.02 57.01 2.11
CA TYR A 117 -31.61 55.82 1.51
C TYR A 117 -30.79 54.59 1.87
N TYR A 118 -31.39 53.74 2.70
CA TYR A 118 -30.85 52.43 3.06
C TYR A 118 -31.66 51.31 2.40
N ARG A 119 -30.99 50.26 1.93
CA ARG A 119 -31.61 49.10 1.32
C ARG A 119 -31.23 47.84 2.07
N ILE A 120 -32.21 46.98 2.34
CA ILE A 120 -31.99 45.64 2.91
C ILE A 120 -32.30 44.61 1.83
N ASN A 121 -31.33 43.76 1.54
CA ASN A 121 -31.47 42.64 0.61
C ASN A 121 -31.54 41.33 1.40
N ALA A 122 -32.57 40.54 1.16
CA ALA A 122 -32.77 39.24 1.78
C ALA A 122 -32.85 38.15 0.70
N THR A 123 -32.13 37.05 0.89
CA THR A 123 -32.11 35.89 -0.02
C THR A 123 -32.33 34.62 0.78
N PHE A 124 -33.33 33.81 0.42
CA PHE A 124 -33.62 32.55 1.10
C PHE A 124 -34.14 31.49 0.14
N ILE A 125 -34.05 30.23 0.56
CA ILE A 125 -34.66 29.10 -0.16
C ILE A 125 -36.15 29.10 0.18
N ALA A 126 -36.99 29.27 -0.83
CA ALA A 126 -38.43 29.38 -0.67
C ALA A 126 -39.15 28.10 -1.12
N GLU A 127 -40.31 27.84 -0.54
CA GLU A 127 -41.25 26.82 -0.99
C GLU A 127 -41.86 27.23 -2.34
N ARG A 128 -42.34 26.26 -3.12
CA ARG A 128 -43.01 26.52 -4.40
C ARG A 128 -44.37 27.18 -4.19
N ASP A 129 -44.71 28.06 -5.10
CA ASP A 129 -46.08 28.55 -5.20
C ASP A 129 -46.96 27.49 -5.89
N PRO A 130 -48.23 27.35 -5.49
CA PRO A 130 -48.88 28.08 -4.41
C PRO A 130 -48.50 27.56 -3.00
N ILE A 131 -48.10 28.48 -2.11
CA ILE A 131 -47.84 28.17 -0.70
C ILE A 131 -49.15 28.05 0.07
N ARG A 132 -49.19 27.15 1.07
CA ARG A 132 -50.40 26.85 1.86
C ARG A 132 -50.33 27.46 3.25
N ASN A 133 -51.46 27.99 3.71
CA ASN A 133 -51.58 28.43 5.08
C ASN A 133 -51.71 27.23 6.04
N VAL A 134 -51.10 27.32 7.23
CA VAL A 134 -51.05 26.23 8.21
C VAL A 134 -52.40 25.97 8.89
N LYS A 135 -53.24 26.99 9.03
CA LYS A 135 -54.49 26.95 9.80
C LYS A 135 -55.74 27.09 8.96
N ILE A 136 -55.64 27.81 7.85
CA ILE A 136 -56.76 28.13 6.96
C ILE A 136 -56.52 27.36 5.66
N ASP A 137 -57.57 26.83 5.04
CA ASP A 137 -57.48 26.22 3.71
C ASP A 137 -57.36 27.29 2.63
N ALA A 138 -56.25 28.05 2.67
CA ALA A 138 -55.96 29.15 1.78
C ALA A 138 -54.58 28.96 1.15
N THR A 139 -54.48 29.34 -0.12
CA THR A 139 -53.22 29.37 -0.86
C THR A 139 -52.81 30.81 -1.17
N SER A 140 -51.52 31.05 -1.32
CA SER A 140 -50.98 32.35 -1.72
C SER A 140 -49.66 32.17 -2.48
N THR A 141 -48.98 33.27 -2.77
CA THR A 141 -47.61 33.26 -3.30
C THR A 141 -46.66 33.83 -2.26
N VAL A 142 -45.39 33.40 -2.30
CA VAL A 142 -44.34 33.95 -1.42
C VAL A 142 -44.27 35.47 -1.57
N TYR A 143 -44.33 35.99 -2.79
CA TYR A 143 -44.38 37.43 -3.06
C TYR A 143 -45.55 38.10 -2.34
N ALA A 144 -46.78 37.59 -2.52
CA ALA A 144 -47.97 38.21 -1.94
C ALA A 144 -47.93 38.25 -0.41
N VAL A 145 -47.50 37.16 0.23
CA VAL A 145 -47.42 37.08 1.69
C VAL A 145 -46.32 38.00 2.25
N VAL A 146 -45.15 38.07 1.60
CA VAL A 146 -44.08 38.99 2.02
C VAL A 146 -44.52 40.44 1.83
N GLN A 147 -45.20 40.75 0.73
CA GLN A 147 -45.76 42.07 0.44
C GLN A 147 -46.82 42.49 1.48
N ILE A 148 -47.72 41.58 1.87
CA ILE A 148 -48.69 41.82 2.95
C ILE A 148 -47.96 42.06 4.28
N GLY A 149 -46.94 41.26 4.58
CA GLY A 149 -46.11 41.44 5.77
C GLY A 149 -45.45 42.82 5.81
N LEU A 150 -44.89 43.28 4.69
CA LEU A 150 -44.29 44.60 4.55
C LEU A 150 -45.29 45.72 4.83
N ARG A 151 -46.48 45.66 4.23
CA ARG A 151 -47.57 46.64 4.46
C ARG A 151 -48.09 46.61 5.90
N GLY A 152 -48.09 45.44 6.53
CA GLY A 152 -48.43 45.26 7.95
C GLY A 152 -47.33 45.70 8.92
N GLY A 153 -46.19 46.21 8.43
CA GLY A 153 -45.10 46.70 9.27
C GLY A 153 -44.20 45.61 9.88
N ILE A 154 -44.25 44.37 9.37
CA ILE A 154 -43.49 43.26 9.96
C ILE A 154 -41.96 43.45 9.91
N PHE A 155 -41.46 44.20 8.92
CA PHE A 155 -40.04 44.53 8.78
C PHE A 155 -39.63 45.76 9.61
N GLN A 156 -40.53 46.29 10.44
CA GLN A 156 -40.25 47.31 11.45
C GLN A 156 -40.52 46.81 12.88
N TYR A 157 -40.70 45.49 13.05
CA TYR A 157 -41.13 44.89 14.31
C TYR A 157 -40.15 45.13 15.47
N THR A 158 -38.85 45.27 15.18
CA THR A 158 -37.85 45.53 16.22
C THR A 158 -37.64 47.03 16.42
N ASN A 159 -37.52 47.45 17.70
CA ASN A 159 -37.15 48.82 18.04
C ASN A 159 -35.84 49.26 17.37
N ALA A 160 -34.96 48.32 17.02
CA ALA A 160 -33.68 48.60 16.40
C ALA A 160 -33.78 49.05 14.93
N LEU A 161 -34.76 48.58 14.15
CA LEU A 161 -34.94 49.02 12.76
C LEU A 161 -35.69 50.35 12.64
N LYS A 162 -36.23 50.90 13.74
CA LYS A 162 -36.92 52.20 13.74
C LYS A 162 -36.04 53.35 13.24
N ILE A 163 -34.71 53.24 13.40
CA ILE A 163 -33.75 54.22 12.88
C ILE A 163 -33.76 54.34 11.35
N LEU A 164 -34.25 53.31 10.63
CA LEU A 164 -34.39 53.37 9.18
C LEU A 164 -35.65 54.12 8.72
N GLY A 165 -36.56 54.47 9.63
CA GLY A 165 -37.84 55.07 9.29
C GLY A 165 -38.79 54.08 8.58
N LYS A 166 -39.82 54.62 7.91
CA LYS A 166 -40.83 53.84 7.19
C LYS A 166 -40.24 53.25 5.89
N PRO A 167 -40.40 51.94 5.63
CA PRO A 167 -40.00 51.37 4.35
C PRO A 167 -40.97 51.81 3.24
N SER A 168 -40.47 51.81 2.01
CA SER A 168 -41.27 51.83 0.80
C SER A 168 -42.32 50.71 0.85
N GLN A 169 -43.52 50.99 0.38
CA GLN A 169 -44.64 50.04 0.36
C GLN A 169 -44.59 49.10 -0.84
N LEU A 170 -43.56 49.24 -1.70
CA LEU A 170 -43.31 48.38 -2.83
C LEU A 170 -42.09 47.49 -2.53
N LEU A 171 -42.27 46.18 -2.64
CA LEU A 171 -41.21 45.19 -2.52
C LEU A 171 -40.59 44.92 -3.89
N THR A 172 -39.28 45.06 -4.01
CA THR A 172 -38.54 44.50 -5.16
C THR A 172 -38.36 43.01 -4.92
N PHE A 173 -38.78 42.17 -5.86
CA PHE A 173 -38.77 40.71 -5.72
C PHE A 173 -38.20 40.05 -6.98
N ASP A 174 -37.25 39.15 -6.80
CA ASP A 174 -36.60 38.35 -7.84
C ASP A 174 -36.57 36.89 -7.40
N GLU A 175 -36.68 35.96 -8.35
CA GLU A 175 -36.58 34.54 -8.06
C GLU A 175 -35.73 33.81 -9.11
N ALA A 176 -35.01 32.79 -8.65
CA ALA A 176 -34.18 31.97 -9.51
C ALA A 176 -34.21 30.51 -9.03
N PHE A 177 -34.13 29.59 -9.97
CA PHE A 177 -34.14 28.15 -9.71
C PHE A 177 -32.75 27.57 -9.91
N PHE A 178 -32.31 26.76 -8.96
CA PHE A 178 -30.99 26.16 -8.96
C PHE A 178 -31.04 24.66 -8.75
N CYS A 179 -30.18 23.94 -9.45
CA CYS A 179 -29.99 22.51 -9.28
C CYS A 179 -28.83 22.20 -8.33
N TYR A 180 -28.92 21.06 -7.65
CA TYR A 180 -27.82 20.54 -6.85
C TYR A 180 -26.62 20.20 -7.75
N ARG A 181 -25.41 20.14 -7.18
CA ARG A 181 -24.23 19.66 -7.90
C ARG A 181 -24.48 18.22 -8.37
N GLY A 182 -24.59 18.01 -9.69
CA GLY A 182 -24.97 16.71 -10.23
C GLY A 182 -26.10 16.74 -11.27
N SER A 183 -26.75 17.90 -11.48
CA SER A 183 -27.90 18.03 -12.36
C SER A 183 -27.95 19.36 -13.11
N THR A 184 -28.68 19.38 -14.23
CA THR A 184 -28.89 20.59 -15.05
C THR A 184 -30.33 21.05 -15.00
N LEU A 185 -30.53 22.37 -15.01
CA LEU A 185 -31.86 22.98 -15.00
C LEU A 185 -32.52 22.79 -16.37
N ILE A 186 -33.73 22.24 -16.35
CA ILE A 186 -34.63 22.04 -17.50
C ILE A 186 -36.00 22.63 -17.16
N ASP A 187 -36.82 22.94 -18.16
CA ASP A 187 -38.18 23.48 -17.98
C ASP A 187 -38.29 24.68 -17.02
N GLN A 188 -37.24 25.49 -16.90
CA GLN A 188 -37.12 26.64 -15.97
C GLN A 188 -37.06 26.28 -14.48
N ASP A 189 -37.71 25.20 -14.03
CA ASP A 189 -37.86 24.88 -12.60
C ASP A 189 -37.60 23.40 -12.24
N LYS A 190 -37.17 22.55 -13.18
CA LYS A 190 -36.84 21.14 -12.94
C LYS A 190 -35.35 20.89 -13.11
N CYS A 191 -34.85 19.88 -12.43
CA CYS A 191 -33.46 19.44 -12.55
C CYS A 191 -33.43 18.03 -13.09
N ILE A 192 -32.72 17.84 -14.19
CA ILE A 192 -32.50 16.52 -14.76
C ILE A 192 -31.29 15.88 -14.09
N LEU A 193 -31.47 14.68 -13.54
CA LEU A 193 -30.39 13.92 -12.92
C LEU A 193 -29.61 13.18 -14.01
N CYS A 194 -28.28 13.13 -13.87
CA CYS A 194 -27.49 12.20 -14.69
C CYS A 194 -27.90 10.77 -14.34
N GLU A 195 -28.05 9.92 -15.35
CA GLU A 195 -28.42 8.53 -15.17
C GLU A 195 -27.34 7.73 -14.43
N PRO A 196 -27.67 6.58 -13.84
CA PRO A 196 -26.68 5.61 -13.39
C PRO A 196 -25.69 5.28 -14.52
N GLY A 197 -24.41 5.18 -14.17
CA GLY A 197 -23.31 5.05 -15.13
C GLY A 197 -22.73 6.39 -15.58
N HIS A 198 -23.36 7.52 -15.24
CA HIS A 198 -22.87 8.84 -15.59
C HIS A 198 -22.56 9.68 -14.36
N TYR A 199 -21.73 10.69 -14.58
CA TYR A 199 -21.52 11.77 -13.63
C TYR A 199 -21.70 13.11 -14.31
N HIS A 200 -22.12 14.10 -13.53
CA HIS A 200 -22.19 15.47 -14.03
C HIS A 200 -20.82 16.13 -13.97
N SER A 201 -20.22 16.35 -15.14
CA SER A 201 -18.95 17.06 -15.24
C SER A 201 -19.15 18.56 -15.07
N LEU A 202 -18.50 19.14 -14.05
CA LEU A 202 -18.55 20.59 -13.80
C LEU A 202 -17.89 21.41 -14.91
N LEU A 203 -16.95 20.80 -15.64
CA LEU A 203 -16.22 21.46 -16.72
C LEU A 203 -17.09 21.54 -17.98
N SER A 204 -17.69 20.42 -18.39
CA SER A 204 -18.48 20.34 -19.61
C SER A 204 -19.97 20.63 -19.41
N LYS A 205 -20.42 20.78 -18.16
CA LYS A 205 -21.82 21.04 -17.77
C LYS A 205 -22.81 20.04 -18.38
N ARG A 206 -22.38 18.81 -18.63
CA ARG A 206 -23.18 17.71 -19.18
C ARG A 206 -22.94 16.42 -18.37
N CYS A 207 -23.81 15.44 -18.58
CA CYS A 207 -23.62 14.09 -18.05
C CYS A 207 -22.63 13.33 -18.94
N GLU A 208 -21.54 12.85 -18.35
CA GLU A 208 -20.53 12.04 -19.05
C GLU A 208 -20.51 10.64 -18.45
N HIS A 209 -20.21 9.65 -19.29
CA HIS A 209 -20.03 8.28 -18.81
C HIS A 209 -18.92 8.21 -17.78
N CYS A 210 -19.07 7.34 -16.79
CA CYS A 210 -17.97 6.99 -15.91
C CYS A 210 -16.79 6.44 -16.73
N PRO A 211 -15.58 6.99 -16.57
CA PRO A 211 -14.40 6.48 -17.27
C PRO A 211 -14.06 5.06 -16.79
N ARG A 212 -13.20 4.35 -17.55
CA ARG A 212 -12.71 3.02 -17.16
C ARG A 212 -12.09 3.05 -15.76
N GLY A 213 -12.40 2.02 -14.97
CA GLY A 213 -11.99 1.92 -13.57
C GLY A 213 -12.89 2.68 -12.59
N TYR A 214 -14.02 3.22 -13.07
CA TYR A 214 -15.00 3.92 -12.25
C TYR A 214 -16.43 3.46 -12.58
N TYR A 215 -17.33 3.51 -11.59
CA TYR A 215 -18.73 3.13 -11.72
C TYR A 215 -19.66 4.08 -10.94
N GLN A 216 -20.94 4.14 -11.30
CA GLN A 216 -21.92 4.94 -10.56
C GLN A 216 -23.32 4.32 -10.59
N HIS A 217 -23.80 3.80 -9.45
CA HIS A 217 -25.12 3.15 -9.39
C HIS A 217 -26.26 4.13 -9.09
N ARG A 218 -25.95 5.35 -8.65
CA ARG A 218 -26.96 6.35 -8.26
C ARG A 218 -27.06 7.47 -9.27
N SER A 219 -28.28 7.89 -9.59
CA SER A 219 -28.54 9.07 -10.39
C SER A 219 -28.02 10.36 -9.73
N GLY A 220 -27.69 11.37 -10.55
CA GLY A 220 -27.45 12.75 -10.13
C GLY A 220 -26.15 12.98 -9.34
N ARG A 221 -25.08 12.23 -9.64
CA ARG A 221 -23.81 12.34 -8.92
C ARG A 221 -22.80 13.21 -9.67
N PRO A 222 -22.00 14.05 -8.98
CA PRO A 222 -20.98 14.89 -9.62
C PRO A 222 -19.66 14.15 -9.89
N ARG A 223 -19.56 12.87 -9.50
CA ARG A 223 -18.38 12.02 -9.71
C ARG A 223 -18.77 10.56 -9.68
N CYS A 224 -18.00 9.72 -10.37
CA CYS A 224 -18.11 8.27 -10.28
C CYS A 224 -17.28 7.72 -9.11
N ASN A 225 -17.68 6.56 -8.60
CA ASN A 225 -16.94 5.81 -7.58
C ASN A 225 -15.78 5.07 -8.25
N LYS A 226 -14.59 5.08 -7.64
CA LYS A 226 -13.42 4.36 -8.13
C LYS A 226 -13.55 2.87 -7.81
N CYS A 227 -13.12 1.99 -8.72
CA CYS A 227 -12.98 0.56 -8.41
C CYS A 227 -11.97 0.31 -7.28
N PRO A 228 -12.13 -0.81 -6.54
CA PRO A 228 -11.14 -1.27 -5.55
C PRO A 228 -9.73 -1.42 -6.16
N GLN A 229 -8.70 -1.40 -5.32
CA GLN A 229 -7.32 -1.51 -5.78
C GLN A 229 -7.09 -2.81 -6.56
N GLY A 230 -6.51 -2.72 -7.76
CA GLY A 230 -6.27 -3.86 -8.65
C GLY A 230 -7.43 -4.22 -9.59
N TYR A 231 -8.59 -3.57 -9.44
CA TYR A 231 -9.76 -3.81 -10.28
C TYR A 231 -10.02 -2.63 -11.22
N THR A 232 -10.61 -2.92 -12.38
CA THR A 232 -10.99 -1.93 -13.39
C THR A 232 -12.33 -2.31 -14.04
N THR A 233 -12.95 -1.40 -14.77
CA THR A 233 -14.14 -1.70 -15.57
C THR A 233 -13.78 -1.93 -17.02
N LEU A 234 -14.34 -2.96 -17.64
CA LEU A 234 -14.11 -3.25 -19.06
C LEU A 234 -14.75 -2.21 -19.98
N ALA A 235 -15.84 -1.59 -19.55
CA ALA A 235 -16.54 -0.56 -20.31
C ALA A 235 -16.59 0.78 -19.57
N ILE A 236 -16.73 1.85 -20.34
CA ILE A 236 -17.18 3.15 -19.82
C ILE A 236 -18.66 3.07 -19.43
N GLY A 237 -19.09 3.90 -18.50
CA GLY A 237 -20.50 3.96 -18.09
C GLY A 237 -20.93 2.84 -17.14
N SER A 238 -19.99 2.24 -16.39
CA SER A 238 -20.30 1.12 -15.50
C SER A 238 -21.26 1.50 -14.37
N LEU A 239 -22.26 0.66 -14.15
CA LEU A 239 -23.34 0.93 -13.19
C LEU A 239 -22.94 0.55 -11.75
N ASN A 240 -22.56 -0.71 -11.55
CA ASN A 240 -22.35 -1.30 -10.23
C ASN A 240 -20.89 -1.67 -9.99
N VAL A 241 -20.53 -1.83 -8.72
CA VAL A 241 -19.19 -2.29 -8.31
C VAL A 241 -18.86 -3.68 -8.87
N THR A 242 -19.88 -4.49 -9.17
CA THR A 242 -19.72 -5.81 -9.80
C THR A 242 -19.15 -5.75 -11.20
N ALA A 243 -19.13 -4.57 -11.84
CA ALA A 243 -18.43 -4.35 -13.11
C ALA A 243 -16.92 -4.12 -12.94
N CYS A 244 -16.44 -3.96 -11.70
CA CYS A 244 -15.02 -3.90 -11.39
C CYS A 244 -14.46 -5.33 -11.40
N VAL A 245 -13.76 -5.67 -12.47
CA VAL A 245 -13.07 -6.96 -12.66
C VAL A 245 -11.56 -6.76 -12.62
N VAL A 246 -10.81 -7.82 -12.33
CA VAL A 246 -9.35 -7.77 -12.46
C VAL A 246 -9.01 -7.88 -13.95
N GLU A 247 -8.31 -6.89 -14.50
CA GLU A 247 -7.73 -6.99 -15.84
C GLU A 247 -6.28 -7.43 -15.72
N CYS A 248 -5.99 -8.67 -16.13
CA CYS A 248 -4.64 -9.19 -16.10
C CYS A 248 -3.78 -8.53 -17.17
N SER A 249 -2.58 -8.08 -16.80
CA SER A 249 -1.63 -7.53 -17.77
C SER A 249 -1.18 -8.59 -18.77
N ALA A 250 -0.63 -8.17 -19.91
CA ALA A 250 0.02 -9.09 -20.84
C ALA A 250 1.03 -10.00 -20.09
N GLY A 251 1.08 -11.27 -20.47
CA GLY A 251 1.85 -12.33 -19.81
C GLY A 251 1.16 -12.99 -18.62
N TYR A 252 -0.07 -12.55 -18.28
CA TYR A 252 -0.90 -13.12 -17.22
C TYR A 252 -2.28 -13.50 -17.77
N PHE A 253 -2.92 -14.46 -17.10
CA PHE A 253 -4.30 -14.82 -17.36
C PHE A 253 -5.10 -14.77 -16.05
N LEU A 254 -6.40 -14.49 -16.16
CA LEU A 254 -7.31 -14.53 -15.03
C LEU A 254 -7.67 -15.98 -14.71
N ASN A 255 -7.27 -16.45 -13.53
CA ASN A 255 -7.77 -17.71 -12.99
C ASN A 255 -9.15 -17.46 -12.36
N GLU A 256 -10.21 -17.92 -13.03
CA GLU A 256 -11.61 -17.72 -12.61
C GLU A 256 -11.95 -18.44 -11.29
N ILE A 257 -11.13 -19.38 -10.82
CA ILE A 257 -11.33 -20.07 -9.54
C ILE A 257 -10.81 -19.21 -8.39
N THR A 258 -9.69 -18.52 -8.61
CA THR A 258 -8.99 -17.75 -7.57
C THR A 258 -9.22 -16.24 -7.67
N ASP A 259 -9.87 -15.76 -8.75
CA ASP A 259 -10.03 -14.35 -9.15
C ASP A 259 -8.69 -13.58 -9.14
N LYS A 260 -7.59 -14.27 -9.45
CA LYS A 260 -6.24 -13.72 -9.47
C LYS A 260 -5.61 -13.84 -10.85
N CYS A 261 -4.74 -12.89 -11.15
CA CYS A 261 -3.89 -12.97 -12.33
C CYS A 261 -2.70 -13.88 -12.06
N GLU A 262 -2.67 -15.00 -12.76
CA GLU A 262 -1.57 -15.95 -12.70
C GLU A 262 -0.68 -15.80 -13.96
N PRO A 263 0.64 -15.93 -13.82
CA PRO A 263 1.55 -15.85 -14.97
C PRO A 263 1.36 -17.06 -15.90
N CYS A 264 1.59 -16.87 -17.19
CA CYS A 264 1.46 -17.95 -18.18
C CYS A 264 2.39 -19.16 -17.98
N GLY A 265 3.47 -18.98 -17.21
CA GLY A 265 4.48 -20.02 -16.99
C GLY A 265 5.46 -20.15 -18.16
N TYR A 266 6.26 -21.22 -18.13
CA TYR A 266 7.35 -21.43 -19.10
C TYR A 266 6.91 -22.07 -20.42
N LEU A 267 5.65 -22.48 -20.54
CA LEU A 267 5.11 -23.19 -21.71
C LEU A 267 4.10 -22.36 -22.51
N ALA A 268 3.86 -21.12 -22.11
CA ALA A 268 2.85 -20.28 -22.72
C ALA A 268 3.20 -18.79 -22.61
N TYR A 269 2.54 -17.99 -23.43
CA TYR A 269 2.68 -16.54 -23.48
C TYR A 269 1.32 -15.87 -23.69
N GLN A 270 1.21 -14.58 -23.41
CA GLN A 270 -0.03 -13.83 -23.65
C GLN A 270 0.26 -12.37 -24.05
N PRO A 271 0.05 -11.97 -25.31
CA PRO A 271 0.30 -10.59 -25.75
C PRO A 271 -0.74 -9.58 -25.26
N ASN A 272 -1.97 -10.01 -24.98
CA ASN A 272 -3.09 -9.12 -24.70
C ASN A 272 -3.38 -9.01 -23.21
N SER A 273 -3.77 -7.82 -22.73
CA SER A 273 -4.34 -7.67 -21.39
C SER A 273 -5.78 -8.22 -21.34
N GLY A 274 -6.23 -8.61 -20.14
CA GLY A 274 -7.59 -9.07 -19.87
C GLY A 274 -7.90 -10.50 -20.36
N SER A 275 -6.89 -11.30 -20.69
CA SER A 275 -7.12 -12.68 -21.11
C SER A 275 -7.43 -13.61 -19.93
N THR A 276 -8.25 -14.63 -20.18
CA THR A 276 -8.56 -15.74 -19.24
C THR A 276 -7.74 -17.00 -19.53
N TYR A 277 -6.91 -16.98 -20.56
CA TYR A 277 -6.02 -18.10 -20.93
C TYR A 277 -4.70 -17.59 -21.52
N CYS A 278 -3.68 -18.45 -21.56
CA CYS A 278 -2.42 -18.19 -22.24
C CYS A 278 -2.29 -19.04 -23.51
N LEU A 279 -1.60 -18.50 -24.52
CA LEU A 279 -1.32 -19.19 -25.77
C LEU A 279 -0.14 -20.14 -25.57
N PRO A 280 -0.25 -21.43 -25.93
CA PRO A 280 0.85 -22.37 -25.77
C PRO A 280 2.01 -22.01 -26.68
N CYS A 281 3.23 -22.23 -26.20
CA CYS A 281 4.42 -22.19 -27.04
C CYS A 281 4.37 -23.34 -28.08
N PRO A 282 5.01 -23.18 -29.26
CA PRO A 282 5.21 -24.25 -30.23
C PRO A 282 5.86 -25.50 -29.62
N GLN A 283 5.74 -26.65 -30.30
CA GLN A 283 6.29 -27.93 -29.81
C GLN A 283 7.78 -27.81 -29.42
N ASN A 284 8.12 -28.34 -28.25
CA ASN A 284 9.46 -28.36 -27.67
C ASN A 284 10.11 -26.97 -27.48
N THR A 285 9.30 -25.90 -27.42
CA THR A 285 9.76 -24.55 -27.10
C THR A 285 9.22 -24.09 -25.76
N VAL A 286 10.01 -23.27 -25.07
CA VAL A 286 9.77 -22.78 -23.72
C VAL A 286 10.14 -21.31 -23.66
N THR A 287 9.55 -20.57 -22.74
CA THR A 287 9.91 -19.19 -22.50
C THR A 287 11.03 -19.08 -21.46
N LEU A 288 11.79 -17.99 -21.50
CA LEU A 288 12.79 -17.69 -20.45
C LEU A 288 12.16 -17.07 -19.19
N SER A 289 10.94 -16.55 -19.31
CA SER A 289 10.21 -15.91 -18.21
C SER A 289 8.78 -16.42 -18.12
N ILE A 290 8.32 -16.62 -16.89
CA ILE A 290 6.95 -17.06 -16.58
C ILE A 290 5.86 -16.08 -17.07
N ASN A 291 6.20 -14.82 -17.36
CA ASN A 291 5.26 -13.77 -17.77
C ASN A 291 5.54 -13.29 -19.21
N SER A 292 5.77 -14.22 -20.11
CA SER A 292 6.09 -13.92 -21.51
C SER A 292 4.89 -13.37 -22.27
N THR A 293 5.15 -12.38 -23.13
CA THR A 293 4.13 -11.64 -23.87
C THR A 293 4.15 -11.94 -25.37
N LEU A 294 5.29 -12.38 -25.91
CA LEU A 294 5.49 -12.60 -27.35
C LEU A 294 5.85 -14.05 -27.63
N ILE A 295 5.42 -14.55 -28.79
CA ILE A 295 5.77 -15.88 -29.28
C ILE A 295 7.28 -16.02 -29.53
N ASP A 296 7.95 -14.93 -29.92
CA ASP A 296 9.41 -14.91 -30.16
C ASP A 296 10.24 -15.19 -28.89
N GLN A 297 9.59 -15.15 -27.72
CA GLN A 297 10.21 -15.55 -26.45
C GLN A 297 10.16 -17.05 -26.22
N CYS A 298 9.39 -17.81 -27.02
CA CYS A 298 9.41 -19.27 -27.03
C CYS A 298 10.64 -19.76 -27.82
N ILE A 299 11.66 -20.20 -27.09
CA ILE A 299 12.91 -20.74 -27.65
C ILE A 299 12.98 -22.25 -27.43
N GLU A 300 13.79 -22.97 -28.20
CA GLU A 300 13.94 -24.42 -28.02
C GLU A 300 14.39 -24.77 -26.60
N ASN A 301 13.73 -25.75 -25.97
CA ASN A 301 14.13 -26.23 -24.64
C ASN A 301 15.53 -26.84 -24.69
N CYS A 302 16.35 -26.53 -23.68
CA CYS A 302 17.65 -27.15 -23.52
C CYS A 302 17.54 -28.68 -23.38
N PRO A 303 18.55 -29.44 -23.86
CA PRO A 303 18.56 -30.90 -23.75
C PRO A 303 18.60 -31.36 -22.29
N ALA A 304 18.43 -32.67 -22.08
CA ALA A 304 18.58 -33.28 -20.76
C ALA A 304 19.94 -32.90 -20.13
N GLY A 305 19.94 -32.63 -18.83
CA GLY A 305 21.11 -32.17 -18.09
C GLY A 305 21.50 -30.71 -18.30
N GLN A 306 20.75 -29.92 -19.07
CA GLN A 306 21.04 -28.49 -19.28
C GLN A 306 19.81 -27.61 -19.10
N GLU A 307 19.96 -26.44 -18.47
CA GLU A 307 18.90 -25.43 -18.33
C GLU A 307 19.28 -24.13 -19.01
N HIS A 308 18.28 -23.28 -19.30
CA HIS A 308 18.53 -21.96 -19.86
C HIS A 308 19.22 -21.04 -18.85
N SER A 309 20.26 -20.35 -19.32
CA SER A 309 20.85 -19.20 -18.64
C SER A 309 20.01 -17.95 -18.90
N SER A 310 20.32 -16.86 -18.19
CA SER A 310 19.71 -15.53 -18.44
C SER A 310 19.80 -15.10 -19.90
N ASP A 311 20.88 -15.51 -20.59
CA ASP A 311 21.18 -15.12 -21.97
C ASP A 311 20.51 -16.03 -23.01
N GLY A 312 19.64 -16.95 -22.58
CA GLY A 312 18.98 -17.93 -23.43
C GLY A 312 19.81 -19.17 -23.76
N GLY A 313 21.13 -19.11 -23.60
CA GLY A 313 22.03 -20.25 -23.84
C GLY A 313 21.88 -21.38 -22.81
N CYS A 314 22.16 -22.62 -23.23
CA CYS A 314 22.07 -23.80 -22.37
C CYS A 314 23.33 -24.00 -21.53
N LYS A 315 23.19 -24.02 -20.20
CA LYS A 315 24.26 -24.35 -19.24
C LYS A 315 23.99 -25.71 -18.59
N PRO A 316 25.03 -26.50 -18.27
CA PRO A 316 24.83 -27.76 -17.58
C PRO A 316 24.27 -27.55 -16.17
N CYS A 317 23.41 -28.48 -15.73
CA CYS A 317 22.92 -28.50 -14.35
C CYS A 317 24.09 -28.50 -13.38
N GLN A 318 24.03 -27.66 -12.35
CA GLN A 318 25.06 -27.65 -11.31
C GLN A 318 25.02 -28.95 -10.51
N ARG A 319 26.10 -29.22 -9.77
CA ARG A 319 26.15 -30.40 -8.90
C ARG A 319 25.02 -30.37 -7.88
N GLY A 320 24.41 -31.53 -7.65
CA GLY A 320 23.22 -31.65 -6.80
C GLY A 320 21.93 -31.34 -7.54
N PHE A 321 21.98 -31.10 -8.86
CA PHE A 321 20.81 -30.94 -9.70
C PHE A 321 20.89 -31.84 -10.93
N PHE A 322 19.72 -32.25 -11.43
CA PHE A 322 19.57 -33.05 -12.64
C PHE A 322 18.37 -32.57 -13.47
N LYS A 323 18.34 -32.88 -14.76
CA LYS A 323 17.21 -32.54 -15.63
C LYS A 323 16.94 -33.65 -16.64
N GLU A 324 15.74 -34.21 -16.62
CA GLU A 324 15.31 -35.19 -17.63
C GLU A 324 14.86 -34.49 -18.91
N SER A 325 14.63 -35.25 -20.00
CA SER A 325 14.28 -34.66 -21.31
C SER A 325 12.97 -33.85 -21.30
N ASN A 326 12.02 -34.22 -20.42
CA ASN A 326 10.73 -33.54 -20.31
C ASN A 326 10.75 -32.37 -19.31
N ASP A 327 11.80 -32.26 -18.50
CA ASP A 327 11.92 -31.21 -17.50
C ASP A 327 12.35 -29.90 -18.19
N LEU A 328 11.91 -28.78 -17.62
CA LEU A 328 12.25 -27.43 -18.09
C LEU A 328 13.46 -26.84 -17.36
N LEU A 329 13.63 -27.22 -16.10
CA LEU A 329 14.65 -26.68 -15.20
C LEU A 329 15.40 -27.83 -14.53
N CYS A 330 16.63 -27.59 -14.11
CA CYS A 330 17.37 -28.54 -13.28
C CYS A 330 16.69 -28.69 -11.92
N ARG A 331 16.17 -29.90 -11.65
CA ARG A 331 15.57 -30.30 -10.37
C ARG A 331 16.67 -30.58 -9.34
N PRO A 332 16.49 -30.16 -8.08
CA PRO A 332 17.41 -30.52 -7.02
C PRO A 332 17.31 -32.02 -6.69
N CYS A 333 18.44 -32.61 -6.29
CA CYS A 333 18.47 -33.87 -5.56
C CYS A 333 17.80 -33.72 -4.18
N ASP A 334 17.51 -34.85 -3.52
CA ASP A 334 17.21 -34.84 -2.08
C ASP A 334 18.35 -34.13 -1.33
N PRO A 335 18.05 -33.29 -0.31
CA PRO A 335 19.07 -32.53 0.44
C PRO A 335 20.23 -33.36 1.00
N THR A 336 20.05 -34.66 1.19
CA THR A 336 21.08 -35.59 1.70
C THR A 336 22.01 -36.12 0.62
N TYR A 337 21.68 -35.93 -0.67
CA TYR A 337 22.45 -36.45 -1.80
C TYR A 337 22.85 -35.35 -2.79
N THR A 338 23.87 -35.65 -3.59
CA THR A 338 24.37 -34.81 -4.66
C THR A 338 24.83 -35.64 -5.85
N THR A 339 25.02 -34.99 -6.98
CA THR A 339 25.47 -35.62 -8.22
C THR A 339 26.99 -35.67 -8.33
N GLU A 340 27.52 -36.68 -9.01
CA GLU A 340 28.97 -36.84 -9.22
C GLU A 340 29.55 -35.75 -10.15
N SER A 341 28.77 -35.35 -11.15
CA SER A 341 29.17 -34.37 -12.17
C SER A 341 28.07 -33.33 -12.41
N VAL A 342 28.49 -32.21 -13.01
CA VAL A 342 27.57 -31.25 -13.61
C VAL A 342 26.90 -31.88 -14.84
N GLY A 343 25.71 -31.43 -15.18
CA GLY A 343 24.98 -31.90 -16.35
C GLY A 343 24.30 -33.26 -16.18
N SER A 344 23.91 -33.61 -14.94
CA SER A 344 23.25 -34.88 -14.66
C SER A 344 21.86 -34.96 -15.32
N VAL A 345 21.55 -36.07 -15.96
CA VAL A 345 20.33 -36.24 -16.78
C VAL A 345 19.21 -37.02 -16.08
N SER A 346 19.45 -37.57 -14.89
CA SER A 346 18.47 -38.39 -14.16
C SER A 346 18.67 -38.30 -12.66
N GLU A 347 17.58 -38.47 -11.92
CA GLU A 347 17.57 -38.55 -10.45
C GLU A 347 18.49 -39.66 -9.92
N LYS A 348 18.68 -40.74 -10.69
CA LYS A 348 19.59 -41.83 -10.35
C LYS A 348 21.06 -41.42 -10.25
N SER A 349 21.42 -40.21 -10.69
CA SER A 349 22.75 -39.63 -10.52
C SER A 349 22.97 -39.03 -9.12
N CYS A 350 21.92 -38.86 -8.31
CA CYS A 350 21.98 -38.34 -6.93
C CYS A 350 22.43 -39.44 -5.95
N ILE A 351 23.69 -39.85 -6.02
CA ILE A 351 24.23 -41.01 -5.26
C ILE A 351 25.28 -40.65 -4.21
N LEU A 352 25.87 -39.46 -4.29
CA LEU A 352 26.93 -39.06 -3.35
C LEU A 352 26.32 -38.31 -2.17
N PRO A 353 26.83 -38.48 -0.94
CA PRO A 353 26.29 -37.74 0.20
C PRO A 353 26.60 -36.24 0.08
N SER A 354 25.60 -35.40 0.40
CA SER A 354 25.80 -33.96 0.57
C SER A 354 26.41 -33.68 1.93
N CYS A 355 27.70 -33.32 1.95
CA CYS A 355 28.44 -33.17 3.20
C CYS A 355 27.98 -31.95 3.99
N GLN A 356 27.65 -32.18 5.26
CA GLN A 356 27.27 -31.11 6.18
C GLN A 356 28.46 -30.20 6.51
N GLN A 357 28.18 -29.07 7.14
CA GLN A 357 29.23 -28.16 7.63
C GLN A 357 30.24 -28.91 8.51
N GLY A 358 31.52 -28.57 8.38
CA GLY A 358 32.63 -29.26 9.02
C GLY A 358 33.10 -30.51 8.28
N TYR A 359 32.39 -30.95 7.24
CA TYR A 359 32.77 -32.09 6.42
C TYR A 359 33.01 -31.67 4.97
N TYR A 360 33.82 -32.44 4.26
CA TYR A 360 33.99 -32.31 2.81
C TYR A 360 33.84 -33.67 2.14
N LEU A 361 33.36 -33.66 0.89
CA LEU A 361 33.20 -34.88 0.10
C LEU A 361 34.56 -35.36 -0.40
N ASN A 362 35.03 -36.49 0.14
CA ASN A 362 36.20 -37.16 -0.40
C ASN A 362 35.78 -38.00 -1.62
N TRP A 363 36.28 -37.63 -2.80
CA TRP A 363 35.95 -38.27 -4.07
C TRP A 363 36.44 -39.72 -4.19
N TYR A 364 37.58 -40.04 -3.56
CA TYR A 364 38.14 -41.38 -3.62
C TYR A 364 37.30 -42.38 -2.80
N TYR A 365 36.89 -41.97 -1.59
CA TYR A 365 36.08 -42.81 -0.71
C TYR A 365 34.56 -42.64 -0.89
N LYS A 366 34.13 -41.64 -1.66
CA LYS A 366 32.72 -41.25 -1.84
C LYS A 366 32.00 -41.03 -0.50
N GLN A 367 32.73 -40.49 0.48
CA GLN A 367 32.27 -40.28 1.86
C GLN A 367 32.60 -38.88 2.34
N CYS A 368 31.80 -38.38 3.28
CA CYS A 368 32.06 -37.12 3.95
C CYS A 368 33.11 -37.31 5.04
N LEU A 369 34.25 -36.63 4.91
CA LEU A 369 35.31 -36.64 5.91
C LEU A 369 35.33 -35.32 6.67
N ASN A 370 35.60 -35.39 7.97
CA ASN A 370 35.78 -34.21 8.81
C ASN A 370 36.96 -33.36 8.33
N CYS A 371 36.81 -32.04 8.41
CA CYS A 371 37.92 -31.12 8.26
C CYS A 371 39.01 -31.43 9.29
N SER A 372 40.26 -31.51 8.83
CA SER A 372 41.42 -31.70 9.70
C SER A 372 41.76 -30.41 10.45
N TYR A 373 42.63 -30.52 11.46
CA TYR A 373 43.13 -29.35 12.20
C TYR A 373 43.72 -28.28 11.26
N GLY A 374 43.41 -27.03 11.53
CA GLY A 374 43.79 -25.89 10.69
C GLY A 374 42.87 -25.65 9.49
N TYR A 375 41.78 -26.40 9.37
CA TYR A 375 40.77 -26.24 8.32
C TYR A 375 39.36 -26.22 8.90
N TYR A 376 38.43 -25.58 8.20
CA TYR A 376 37.02 -25.49 8.53
C TYR A 376 36.14 -25.55 7.27
N GLN A 377 34.84 -25.82 7.42
CA GLN A 377 33.87 -25.72 6.32
C GLN A 377 32.50 -25.27 6.83
N ASP A 378 32.03 -24.12 6.35
CA ASP A 378 30.77 -23.46 6.70
C ASP A 378 29.67 -23.68 5.65
N GLU A 379 30.01 -24.21 4.48
CA GLU A 379 29.08 -24.50 3.38
C GLU A 379 28.69 -25.99 3.32
N ILE A 380 27.44 -26.25 2.92
CA ILE A 380 26.93 -27.61 2.68
C ILE A 380 27.34 -28.08 1.27
N GLY A 381 27.74 -29.34 1.15
CA GLY A 381 28.04 -29.97 -0.14
C GLY A 381 29.44 -29.67 -0.68
N SER A 382 30.34 -29.12 0.13
CA SER A 382 31.69 -28.78 -0.32
C SER A 382 32.59 -30.00 -0.56
N ASN A 383 33.55 -29.86 -1.46
CA ASN A 383 34.54 -30.88 -1.81
C ASN A 383 35.92 -30.66 -1.17
N ALA A 384 36.10 -29.58 -0.41
CA ALA A 384 37.33 -29.28 0.31
C ALA A 384 37.02 -28.44 1.55
N CYS A 385 37.88 -28.50 2.56
CA CYS A 385 37.79 -27.58 3.69
C CYS A 385 38.61 -26.31 3.42
N LYS A 386 38.09 -25.16 3.86
CA LYS A 386 38.75 -23.86 3.83
C LYS A 386 39.90 -23.84 4.85
N GLN A 387 41.04 -23.27 4.48
CA GLN A 387 42.21 -23.18 5.36
C GLN A 387 42.03 -22.02 6.36
N CYS A 388 42.43 -22.24 7.62
CA CYS A 388 42.49 -21.16 8.61
C CYS A 388 43.51 -20.07 8.19
N PRO A 389 43.29 -18.81 8.62
CA PRO A 389 44.27 -17.74 8.43
C PRO A 389 45.66 -18.08 8.99
N SER A 390 46.70 -17.48 8.43
CA SER A 390 48.08 -17.68 8.90
C SER A 390 48.23 -17.39 10.39
N GLY A 391 48.92 -18.29 11.12
CA GLY A 391 49.12 -18.17 12.58
C GLY A 391 47.92 -18.62 13.42
N THR A 392 46.89 -19.22 12.80
CA THR A 392 45.73 -19.78 13.50
C THR A 392 45.51 -21.25 13.14
N THR A 393 44.86 -22.00 14.02
CA THR A 393 44.51 -23.41 13.81
C THR A 393 43.21 -23.75 14.53
N THR A 394 42.48 -24.78 14.06
CA THR A 394 41.33 -25.33 14.77
C THR A 394 41.80 -26.35 15.80
N ARG A 395 41.17 -26.40 16.98
CA ARG A 395 41.50 -27.39 18.05
C ARG A 395 40.62 -28.64 18.02
N ILE A 396 39.66 -28.67 17.10
CA ILE A 396 38.73 -29.78 16.90
C ILE A 396 38.75 -30.21 15.44
N LEU A 397 38.46 -31.49 15.20
CA LEU A 397 38.13 -31.98 13.87
C LEU A 397 36.71 -31.50 13.50
N GLY A 398 36.50 -31.25 12.21
CA GLY A 398 35.19 -30.86 11.70
C GLY A 398 34.74 -29.46 12.10
N ALA A 399 35.67 -28.49 12.15
CA ALA A 399 35.31 -27.10 12.44
C ALA A 399 34.35 -26.54 11.38
N THR A 400 33.25 -25.92 11.83
CA THR A 400 32.17 -25.43 10.97
C THR A 400 32.27 -23.93 10.64
N SER A 401 33.20 -23.20 11.27
CA SER A 401 33.31 -21.75 11.14
C SER A 401 34.78 -21.32 11.25
N ILE A 402 35.10 -20.20 10.58
CA ILE A 402 36.39 -19.52 10.70
C ILE A 402 36.67 -19.05 12.13
N GLU A 403 35.63 -18.78 12.92
CA GLU A 403 35.76 -18.35 14.33
C GLU A 403 36.42 -19.41 15.20
N THR A 404 36.38 -20.68 14.78
CA THR A 404 37.05 -21.79 15.46
C THR A 404 38.56 -21.82 15.20
N CYS A 405 39.07 -20.99 14.28
CA CYS A 405 40.50 -20.82 14.04
C CYS A 405 41.11 -19.93 15.14
N VAL A 406 41.73 -20.55 16.14
CA VAL A 406 42.36 -19.85 17.27
C VAL A 406 43.85 -19.64 17.03
N SER A 407 44.42 -18.59 17.62
CA SER A 407 45.86 -18.31 17.54
C SER A 407 46.70 -19.51 17.98
N THR A 408 47.75 -19.82 17.22
CA THR A 408 48.77 -20.78 17.66
C THR A 408 49.73 -20.17 18.69
N ASN A 409 49.71 -18.84 18.87
CA ASN A 409 50.54 -18.16 19.86
C ASN A 409 49.76 -17.89 21.15
N GLN A 410 50.02 -18.67 22.20
CA GLN A 410 49.27 -18.55 23.47
C GLN A 410 49.66 -17.30 24.28
N CYS A 411 50.86 -16.76 24.03
CA CYS A 411 51.30 -15.51 24.63
C CYS A 411 50.57 -14.29 24.03
N ALA A 412 50.25 -14.34 22.74
CA ALA A 412 49.45 -13.33 22.06
C ALA A 412 47.95 -13.47 22.34
N SER A 413 47.44 -14.70 22.44
CA SER A 413 46.02 -14.94 22.75
C SER A 413 45.65 -14.72 24.22
N GLY A 414 46.63 -14.79 25.13
CA GLY A 414 46.39 -14.70 26.57
C GLY A 414 45.86 -16.01 27.19
N GLU A 415 45.86 -17.13 26.47
CA GLU A 415 45.48 -18.45 26.99
C GLU A 415 46.53 -19.04 27.97
N HIS A 416 47.67 -18.37 28.13
CA HIS A 416 48.72 -18.80 29.05
C HIS A 416 48.34 -18.59 30.53
N ARG A 417 48.91 -19.41 31.40
CA ARG A 417 48.76 -19.28 32.87
C ARG A 417 49.99 -18.70 33.57
N CYS A 418 50.90 -18.06 32.84
CA CYS A 418 52.07 -17.41 33.44
C CYS A 418 51.67 -16.44 34.55
N HIS A 419 52.46 -16.40 35.63
CA HIS A 419 52.29 -15.45 36.72
C HIS A 419 52.33 -14.02 36.17
N TRP A 420 51.64 -13.08 36.80
CA TRP A 420 51.63 -11.67 36.39
C TRP A 420 53.03 -11.00 36.45
N LEU A 421 53.99 -11.62 37.16
CA LEU A 421 55.40 -11.24 37.23
C LEU A 421 56.30 -12.10 36.31
N ALA A 422 55.74 -12.85 35.38
CA ALA A 422 56.47 -13.67 34.43
C ALA A 422 56.20 -13.23 32.99
N ALA A 423 57.21 -13.38 32.15
CA ALA A 423 57.08 -13.28 30.70
C ALA A 423 56.65 -14.63 30.13
N CYS A 424 55.66 -14.62 29.23
CA CYS A 424 55.26 -15.77 28.44
C CYS A 424 56.19 -15.92 27.22
N ILE A 425 56.57 -17.16 26.91
CA ILE A 425 57.38 -17.54 25.75
C ILE A 425 56.58 -18.58 24.96
N ASP A 426 56.23 -18.22 23.73
CA ASP A 426 55.48 -19.09 22.83
C ASP A 426 56.39 -20.23 22.34
N LEU A 427 55.91 -21.48 22.39
CA LEU A 427 56.64 -22.64 21.89
C LEU A 427 55.87 -23.24 20.70
N PRO A 428 56.55 -23.94 19.78
CA PRO A 428 55.86 -24.64 18.71
C PRO A 428 54.87 -25.66 19.28
N ASP A 429 53.62 -25.60 18.82
CA ASP A 429 52.59 -26.60 19.14
C ASP A 429 53.08 -28.00 18.75
N ASN A 430 52.88 -28.98 19.63
CA ASN A 430 53.23 -30.39 19.37
C ASN A 430 51.95 -31.22 19.21
N GLU A 431 51.79 -31.92 18.08
CA GLU A 431 50.55 -32.67 17.76
C GLU A 431 49.27 -31.81 17.91
N ASN A 432 49.31 -30.51 17.55
CA ASN A 432 48.25 -29.52 17.77
C ASN A 432 47.89 -29.25 19.24
N LYS A 433 48.73 -29.68 20.20
CA LYS A 433 48.63 -29.26 21.60
C LYS A 433 49.34 -27.91 21.76
N PRO A 434 48.66 -26.88 22.30
CA PRO A 434 49.26 -25.59 22.55
C PRO A 434 50.41 -25.71 23.55
N ALA A 435 51.55 -25.07 23.27
CA ALA A 435 52.74 -25.14 24.11
C ALA A 435 53.31 -23.74 24.38
N TYR A 436 53.53 -23.41 25.65
CA TYR A 436 54.19 -22.18 26.07
C TYR A 436 55.02 -22.42 27.33
N SER A 437 55.99 -21.53 27.57
CA SER A 437 56.81 -21.50 28.77
C SER A 437 56.68 -20.16 29.48
N CYS A 438 56.90 -20.14 30.79
CA CYS A 438 56.82 -18.94 31.61
C CYS A 438 58.16 -18.72 32.31
N ARG A 439 58.70 -17.50 32.26
CA ARG A 439 59.94 -17.12 32.96
C ARG A 439 59.69 -15.89 33.81
N CYS A 440 59.99 -15.96 35.11
CA CYS A 440 59.88 -14.80 36.00
C CYS A 440 60.69 -13.62 35.48
N GLN A 441 60.15 -12.42 35.62
CA GLN A 441 60.82 -11.17 35.27
C GLN A 441 62.07 -10.97 36.14
N PRO A 442 63.07 -10.20 35.66
CA PRO A 442 64.26 -9.88 36.46
C PRO A 442 63.90 -9.33 37.85
N GLY A 443 64.54 -9.85 38.90
CA GLY A 443 64.24 -9.49 40.30
C GLY A 443 63.17 -10.34 40.97
N PHE A 444 62.65 -11.36 40.28
CA PHE A 444 61.74 -12.37 40.82
C PHE A 444 62.24 -13.78 40.51
N VAL A 445 61.95 -14.72 41.40
CA VAL A 445 62.35 -16.13 41.27
C VAL A 445 61.15 -17.04 41.40
N GLY A 446 61.19 -18.18 40.71
CA GLY A 446 60.11 -19.17 40.71
C GLY A 446 60.04 -19.93 39.39
N ASN A 447 58.96 -20.68 39.18
CA ASN A 447 58.77 -21.51 37.99
C ASN A 447 58.06 -20.78 36.83
N GLY A 448 57.86 -19.46 36.94
CA GLY A 448 57.14 -18.64 35.97
C GLY A 448 55.61 -18.69 36.10
N PHE A 449 55.03 -19.74 36.69
CA PHE A 449 53.61 -19.80 37.08
C PHE A 449 53.39 -19.23 38.49
N THR A 450 54.41 -19.31 39.33
CA THR A 450 54.55 -18.58 40.59
C THR A 450 55.89 -17.85 40.57
N CYS A 451 55.88 -16.57 40.91
CA CYS A 451 57.08 -15.75 41.02
C CYS A 451 57.03 -14.97 42.32
N THR A 452 58.07 -15.11 43.14
CA THR A 452 58.24 -14.40 44.41
C THR A 452 59.38 -13.41 44.29
N ASP A 453 59.30 -12.32 45.07
CA ASP A 453 60.37 -11.35 45.14
C ASP A 453 61.67 -12.01 45.62
N ILE A 454 62.75 -11.86 44.86
CA ILE A 454 64.06 -12.45 45.20
C ILE A 454 64.61 -11.94 46.54
N CYS A 455 64.22 -10.75 46.98
CA CYS A 455 64.64 -10.15 48.24
C CYS A 455 63.84 -10.66 49.44
N LEU A 456 62.71 -11.35 49.24
CA LEU A 456 61.90 -11.88 50.31
C LEU A 456 62.71 -12.89 51.13
N ASN A 457 62.93 -12.58 52.42
CA ASN A 457 63.73 -13.39 53.34
C ASN A 457 65.17 -13.68 52.87
N LEU A 458 65.70 -12.87 51.95
CA LEU A 458 67.06 -13.05 51.47
C LEU A 458 68.09 -12.56 52.51
N CYS A 459 67.97 -11.33 52.98
CA CYS A 459 68.98 -10.75 53.87
C CYS A 459 68.69 -11.02 55.35
N TYR A 460 69.71 -11.39 56.13
CA TYR A 460 69.62 -11.64 57.57
C TYR A 460 69.93 -10.38 58.40
N ASN A 461 69.66 -10.42 59.71
CA ASN A 461 70.01 -9.36 60.66
C ASN A 461 69.44 -7.97 60.30
N ASN A 462 68.23 -7.94 59.74
CA ASN A 462 67.56 -6.72 59.26
C ASN A 462 68.41 -5.92 58.25
N ALA A 463 69.24 -6.59 57.46
CA ALA A 463 69.95 -5.98 56.34
C ALA A 463 68.98 -5.60 55.22
N GLU A 464 69.30 -4.53 54.51
CA GLU A 464 68.49 -4.03 53.40
C GLU A 464 68.83 -4.80 52.12
N CYS A 465 67.82 -5.34 51.44
CA CYS A 465 68.00 -5.99 50.15
C CYS A 465 67.76 -5.00 49.01
N ILE A 466 68.77 -4.78 48.18
CA ILE A 466 68.65 -4.00 46.95
C ILE A 466 68.76 -4.91 45.74
N LYS A 467 68.20 -4.50 44.60
CA LYS A 467 68.32 -5.22 43.33
C LYS A 467 69.12 -4.38 42.35
N THR A 468 70.01 -5.01 41.57
CA THR A 468 70.69 -4.34 40.46
C THR A 468 69.72 -4.05 39.33
N SER A 469 70.13 -3.24 38.34
CA SER A 469 69.33 -3.01 37.13
C SER A 469 69.06 -4.28 36.31
N ARG A 470 69.84 -5.35 36.53
CA ARG A 470 69.62 -6.70 35.94
C ARG A 470 68.72 -7.59 36.80
N GLY A 471 68.23 -7.10 37.94
CA GLY A 471 67.40 -7.84 38.88
C GLY A 471 68.17 -8.79 39.81
N GLU A 472 69.50 -8.71 39.85
CA GLU A 472 70.31 -9.51 40.77
C GLU A 472 70.22 -8.92 42.19
N PRO A 473 70.09 -9.73 43.25
CA PRO A 473 69.91 -9.22 44.60
C PRO A 473 71.26 -8.97 45.29
N ARG A 474 71.30 -7.96 46.16
CA ARG A 474 72.46 -7.65 47.01
C ARG A 474 72.00 -7.16 48.38
N CYS A 475 72.58 -7.72 49.44
CA CYS A 475 72.30 -7.31 50.81
C CYS A 475 73.29 -6.23 51.28
N ILE A 476 72.79 -5.15 51.88
CA ILE A 476 73.57 -4.11 52.55
C ILE A 476 73.56 -4.40 54.06
N CYS A 477 74.72 -4.81 54.58
CA CYS A 477 74.83 -5.21 55.98
C CYS A 477 74.85 -4.02 56.93
N LYS A 478 74.10 -4.14 58.04
CA LYS A 478 74.20 -3.19 59.14
C LYS A 478 75.59 -3.25 59.80
N PRO A 479 76.02 -2.16 60.47
CA PRO A 479 77.28 -2.15 61.22
C PRO A 479 77.38 -3.35 62.17
N GLY A 480 78.54 -4.02 62.17
CA GLY A 480 78.76 -5.23 62.94
C GLY A 480 78.40 -6.55 62.23
N TYR A 481 77.94 -6.53 60.97
CA TYR A 481 77.67 -7.75 60.19
C TYR A 481 78.44 -7.76 58.85
N ARG A 482 78.68 -8.96 58.30
CA ARG A 482 79.31 -9.24 57.01
C ARG A 482 78.75 -10.54 56.39
N GLY A 483 79.13 -10.85 55.16
CA GLY A 483 78.61 -12.00 54.40
C GLY A 483 77.73 -11.56 53.23
N LEU A 484 77.44 -12.48 52.29
CA LEU A 484 76.62 -12.15 51.11
C LEU A 484 75.17 -11.85 51.48
N ARG A 485 74.69 -12.43 52.59
CA ARG A 485 73.35 -12.23 53.14
C ARG A 485 73.40 -11.56 54.52
N CYS A 486 74.55 -11.02 54.93
CA CYS A 486 74.79 -10.37 56.22
C CYS A 486 74.62 -11.30 57.44
N GLU A 487 74.90 -12.58 57.26
CA GLU A 487 74.70 -13.65 58.23
C GLU A 487 75.80 -13.75 59.31
N ILE A 488 76.98 -13.14 59.09
CA ILE A 488 78.15 -13.25 59.97
C ILE A 488 78.28 -11.99 60.81
N LYS A 489 78.33 -12.10 62.15
CA LYS A 489 78.66 -10.98 63.04
C LYS A 489 80.19 -10.74 63.03
N LYS A 490 80.62 -9.48 62.95
CA LYS A 490 82.02 -9.06 62.93
C LYS A 490 82.72 -9.25 64.27
#